data_AF-A0A258JK98-F1
#
_entry.id   AF-A0A258JK98-F1
#
_cell.length_a   1.000
_cell.length_b   1.000
_cell.length_c   1.000
_cell.angle_alpha   90.00
_cell.angle_beta   90.00
_cell.angle_gamma   90.00
#
_symmetry.space_group_name_H-M   'P 1'
#
loop_
_entity.id
_entity.type
_entity.pdbx_description
1 polymer ?
#
loop_
_entity_poly.entity_id
_entity_poly.type
_entity_poly.pdbx_seq_one_letter_code
_entity_poly.pdbx_strand_id
1 'polypeptide(L)'
;MAKIKMKKKATSTDMTAMCDVAFLLLTFFILTATAKVPEAMPVDTPASTVQTKLPESDLATVIIGKEDGKNKVFFDLKGKDVRKRALELMGEKYNVQFSEEDKTKFSLMTDFGVPIQNLKQIIDMKAADRVKAKQPGVPMDSLDNQLKEWVKRKRFLINKNTVKWLN
;
A
#
# COMPACT_ATOMS: atom_id res chain seq x y z
N MET A 1 31.39 74.03 18.22
CA MET A 1 30.32 73.48 17.35
C MET A 1 29.87 72.15 17.94
N ALA A 2 28.57 72.00 18.24
CA ALA A 2 28.04 70.79 18.86
C ALA A 2 28.04 69.62 17.85
N LYS A 3 28.68 68.49 18.20
CA LYS A 3 28.71 67.28 17.39
C LYS A 3 27.36 66.58 17.48
N ILE A 4 26.55 66.68 16.41
CA ILE A 4 25.22 66.07 16.34
C ILE A 4 25.37 64.55 16.43
N LYS A 5 24.91 63.96 17.54
CA LYS A 5 24.88 62.51 17.75
C LYS A 5 23.66 61.94 17.04
N MET A 6 23.83 61.36 15.85
CA MET A 6 22.74 60.65 15.16
C MET A 6 22.31 59.43 15.98
N LYS A 7 21.05 59.41 16.43
CA LYS A 7 20.45 58.21 17.05
C LYS A 7 20.25 57.16 15.96
N LYS A 8 21.03 56.07 16.00
CA LYS A 8 20.76 54.86 15.20
C LYS A 8 19.41 54.30 15.64
N LYS A 9 18.35 54.49 14.86
CA LYS A 9 17.12 53.72 15.03
C LYS A 9 17.46 52.28 14.66
N ALA A 10 17.29 51.35 15.60
CA ALA A 10 17.28 49.95 15.27
C ALA A 10 16.09 49.72 14.33
N THR A 11 16.36 49.46 13.06
CA THR A 11 15.35 49.01 12.11
C THR A 11 14.90 47.64 12.58
N SER A 12 13.74 47.58 13.24
CA SER A 12 13.06 46.33 13.57
C SER A 12 12.81 45.58 12.26
N THR A 13 13.53 44.49 12.03
CA THR A 13 13.28 43.61 10.88
C THR A 13 11.91 42.97 11.06
N ASP A 14 10.95 43.36 10.22
CA ASP A 14 9.62 42.76 10.23
C ASP A 14 9.71 41.31 9.76
N MET A 15 9.41 40.38 10.68
CA MET A 15 9.39 38.94 10.38
C MET A 15 8.09 38.49 9.71
N THR A 16 7.09 39.37 9.57
CA THR A 16 5.77 39.03 9.03
C THR A 16 5.88 38.41 7.63
N ALA A 17 6.74 38.97 6.78
CA ALA A 17 6.97 38.44 5.44
C ALA A 17 7.65 37.05 5.44
N MET A 18 8.55 36.79 6.39
CA MET A 18 9.22 35.47 6.50
C MET A 18 8.31 34.42 7.14
N CYS A 19 7.44 34.83 8.08
CA CYS A 19 6.47 33.97 8.74
C CYS A 19 5.40 33.45 7.77
N ASP A 20 4.91 34.31 6.87
CA ASP A 20 3.91 33.93 5.85
C ASP A 20 4.48 32.90 4.85
N VAL A 21 5.71 33.15 4.36
CA VAL A 21 6.40 32.20 3.47
C VAL A 21 6.60 30.83 4.16
N ALA A 22 6.96 30.82 5.44
CA ALA A 22 7.12 29.59 6.19
C ALA A 22 5.79 28.83 6.37
N PHE A 23 4.69 29.55 6.60
CA PHE A 23 3.36 28.94 6.76
C PHE A 23 2.83 28.37 5.43
N LEU A 24 3.07 29.05 4.31
CA LEU A 24 2.75 28.54 2.97
C LEU A 24 3.51 27.24 2.64
N LEU A 25 4.79 27.17 3.00
CA LEU A 25 5.58 25.94 2.80
C LEU A 25 5.12 24.80 3.72
N LEU A 26 4.83 25.09 4.99
CA LEU A 26 4.33 24.09 5.93
C LEU A 26 3.00 23.50 5.44
N THR A 27 2.05 24.35 5.03
CA THR A 27 0.75 23.90 4.52
C THR A 27 0.89 23.15 3.21
N PHE A 28 1.75 23.60 2.29
CA PHE A 28 2.07 22.86 1.07
C PHE A 28 2.66 21.48 1.36
N PHE A 29 3.64 21.36 2.27
CA PHE A 29 4.22 20.08 2.64
C PHE A 29 3.21 19.17 3.36
N ILE A 30 2.34 19.72 4.21
CA ILE A 30 1.27 18.95 4.86
C ILE A 30 0.27 18.41 3.82
N LEU A 31 -0.14 19.23 2.85
CA LEU A 31 -1.13 18.84 1.84
C LEU A 31 -0.56 17.90 0.76
N THR A 32 0.74 18.02 0.46
CA THR A 32 1.42 17.14 -0.51
C THR A 32 1.96 15.86 0.12
N ALA A 33 2.08 15.80 1.46
CA ALA A 33 2.49 14.61 2.17
C ALA A 33 1.45 13.50 2.03
N THR A 34 1.72 12.53 1.16
CA THR A 34 0.96 11.28 1.10
C THR A 34 1.39 10.38 2.24
N ALA A 35 0.47 10.08 3.18
CA ALA A 35 0.74 9.09 4.21
C ALA A 35 1.14 7.75 3.57
N LYS A 36 2.34 7.25 3.90
CA LYS A 36 2.74 5.91 3.46
C LYS A 36 1.79 4.91 4.12
N VAL A 37 1.05 4.15 3.30
CA VAL A 37 0.22 3.06 3.82
C VAL A 37 1.17 2.05 4.47
N PRO A 38 0.94 1.67 5.73
CA PRO A 38 1.83 0.74 6.41
C PRO A 38 1.78 -0.62 5.72
N GLU A 39 2.92 -1.05 5.19
CA GLU A 39 3.13 -2.38 4.58
C GLU A 39 3.34 -3.41 5.70
N ALA A 40 2.89 -4.66 5.51
CA ALA A 40 2.99 -5.69 6.55
C ALA A 40 4.43 -6.14 6.82
N MET A 41 5.34 -5.92 5.86
CA MET A 41 6.77 -6.15 6.01
C MET A 41 7.55 -5.02 5.32
N PRO A 42 8.49 -4.35 6.02
CA PRO A 42 9.37 -3.39 5.37
C PRO A 42 10.30 -4.14 4.41
N VAL A 43 10.25 -3.80 3.12
CA VAL A 43 11.09 -4.39 2.08
C VAL A 43 12.02 -3.32 1.54
N ASP A 44 13.32 -3.52 1.70
CA ASP A 44 14.32 -2.70 1.02
C ASP A 44 14.49 -3.18 -0.42
N THR A 45 13.80 -2.52 -1.35
CA THR A 45 13.94 -2.81 -2.78
C THR A 45 15.26 -2.22 -3.29
N PRO A 46 16.11 -2.99 -3.99
CA PRO A 46 17.32 -2.46 -4.59
C PRO A 46 16.98 -1.42 -5.67
N ALA A 47 17.91 -0.51 -5.94
CA ALA A 47 17.73 0.51 -6.98
C ALA A 47 17.54 -0.15 -8.35
N SER A 48 16.36 0.03 -8.96
CA SER A 48 16.08 -0.47 -10.31
C SER A 48 16.89 0.34 -11.33
N THR A 49 17.62 -0.35 -12.19
CA THR A 49 18.32 0.25 -13.34
C THR A 49 17.43 0.36 -14.58
N VAL A 50 16.22 -0.22 -14.56
CA VAL A 50 15.28 -0.24 -15.69
C VAL A 50 14.22 0.83 -15.48
N GLN A 51 14.17 1.80 -16.40
CA GLN A 51 13.24 2.95 -16.39
C GLN A 51 11.90 2.70 -17.10
N THR A 52 11.62 1.46 -17.53
CA THR A 52 10.33 1.15 -18.16
C THR A 52 9.24 1.29 -17.11
N LYS A 53 8.35 2.28 -17.29
CA LYS A 53 7.23 2.51 -16.36
C LYS A 53 6.32 1.29 -16.36
N LEU A 54 6.10 0.73 -15.18
CA LEU A 54 5.10 -0.32 -14.98
C LEU A 54 3.70 0.26 -15.26
N PRO A 55 2.78 -0.52 -15.83
CA PRO A 55 1.40 -0.09 -15.98
C PRO A 55 0.79 0.20 -14.60
N GLU A 56 0.01 1.28 -14.51
CA GLU A 56 -0.61 1.71 -13.24
C GLU A 56 -1.77 0.80 -12.80
N SER A 57 -2.28 -0.03 -13.72
CA SER A 57 -3.38 -0.97 -13.48
C SER A 57 -2.95 -2.42 -13.75
N ASP A 58 -3.71 -3.39 -13.22
CA ASP A 58 -3.54 -4.82 -13.44
C ASP A 58 -2.19 -5.42 -12.99
N LEU A 59 -1.56 -4.78 -12.01
CA LEU A 59 -0.31 -5.23 -11.41
C LEU A 59 -0.58 -6.14 -10.20
N ALA A 60 0.21 -7.21 -10.07
CA ALA A 60 0.25 -7.99 -8.84
C ALA A 60 1.68 -7.96 -8.30
N THR A 61 1.83 -7.74 -7.01
CA THR A 61 3.13 -7.71 -6.34
C THR A 61 3.24 -8.93 -5.46
N VAL A 62 4.32 -9.67 -5.62
CA VAL A 62 4.69 -10.77 -4.73
C VAL A 62 5.91 -10.31 -3.96
N ILE A 63 5.78 -10.22 -2.65
CA ILE A 63 6.87 -9.89 -1.76
C ILE A 63 7.32 -11.18 -1.08
N ILE A 64 8.60 -11.49 -1.17
CA ILE A 64 9.20 -12.65 -0.52
C ILE A 64 10.19 -12.14 0.51
N GLY A 65 9.86 -12.34 1.77
CA GLY A 65 10.69 -11.97 2.91
C GLY A 65 11.17 -13.18 3.69
N LYS A 66 12.19 -12.96 4.53
CA LYS A 66 12.63 -13.95 5.52
C LYS A 66 12.45 -13.34 6.90
N GLU A 67 11.69 -14.01 7.74
CA GLU A 67 11.52 -13.66 9.16
C GLU A 67 11.70 -14.93 9.97
N ASP A 68 12.56 -14.89 11.00
CA ASP A 68 12.90 -16.04 11.85
C ASP A 68 13.36 -17.30 11.06
N GLY A 69 14.10 -17.10 9.96
CA GLY A 69 14.63 -18.19 9.12
C GLY A 69 13.60 -18.89 8.22
N LYS A 70 12.33 -18.46 8.23
CA LYS A 70 11.27 -18.99 7.37
C LYS A 70 10.96 -18.01 6.23
N ASN A 71 10.76 -18.57 5.03
CA ASN A 71 10.31 -17.79 3.88
C ASN A 71 8.84 -17.43 4.08
N LYS A 72 8.54 -16.13 4.10
CA LYS A 72 7.19 -15.59 4.15
C LYS A 72 6.89 -14.91 2.83
N VAL A 73 5.70 -15.19 2.29
CA VAL A 73 5.23 -14.57 1.05
C VAL A 73 4.04 -13.68 1.36
N PHE A 74 4.10 -12.45 0.88
CA PHE A 74 2.99 -11.50 0.87
C PHE A 74 2.56 -11.24 -0.55
N PHE A 75 1.26 -11.03 -0.73
CA PHE A 75 0.66 -10.84 -2.03
C PHE A 75 -0.18 -9.57 -2.05
N ASP A 76 -0.05 -8.79 -3.12
CA ASP A 76 -0.85 -7.61 -3.43
C ASP A 76 -1.39 -7.70 -4.87
N LEU A 77 -2.62 -7.21 -5.05
CA LEU A 77 -3.28 -7.01 -6.34
C LEU A 77 -3.66 -5.54 -6.49
N LYS A 78 -3.20 -4.86 -7.53
CA LYS A 78 -3.68 -3.51 -7.85
C LYS A 78 -5.04 -3.57 -8.52
N GLY A 79 -5.97 -2.74 -8.03
CA GLY A 79 -7.34 -2.62 -8.54
C GLY A 79 -8.38 -3.09 -7.53
N LYS A 80 -9.28 -2.18 -7.12
CA LYS A 80 -10.33 -2.48 -6.12
C LYS A 80 -11.28 -3.58 -6.59
N ASP A 81 -11.71 -3.52 -7.85
CA ASP A 81 -12.66 -4.50 -8.41
C ASP A 81 -12.01 -5.87 -8.63
N VAL A 82 -10.75 -5.88 -9.10
CA VAL A 82 -9.98 -7.10 -9.27
C VAL A 82 -9.77 -7.80 -7.94
N ARG A 83 -9.48 -7.06 -6.86
CA ARG A 83 -9.37 -7.62 -5.50
C ARG A 83 -10.66 -8.25 -5.01
N LYS A 84 -11.80 -7.56 -5.15
CA LYS A 84 -13.10 -8.08 -4.72
C LYS A 84 -13.41 -9.41 -5.41
N ARG A 85 -13.28 -9.44 -6.75
CA ARG A 85 -13.51 -10.65 -7.54
C ARG A 85 -12.52 -11.76 -7.23
N ALA A 86 -11.25 -11.43 -6.99
CA ALA A 86 -10.24 -12.42 -6.63
C ALA A 86 -10.58 -13.05 -5.27
N LEU A 87 -11.03 -12.26 -4.30
CA LEU A 87 -11.48 -12.75 -3.00
C LEU A 87 -12.70 -13.66 -3.12
N GLU A 88 -13.68 -13.32 -3.95
CA GLU A 88 -14.85 -14.15 -4.23
C GLU A 88 -14.45 -15.52 -4.80
N LEU A 89 -13.64 -15.53 -5.86
CA LEU A 89 -13.19 -16.78 -6.51
C LEU A 89 -12.32 -17.66 -5.60
N MET A 90 -11.61 -17.05 -4.65
CA MET A 90 -10.84 -17.78 -3.64
C MET A 90 -11.76 -18.28 -2.52
N GLY A 91 -12.74 -17.48 -2.09
CA GLY A 91 -13.77 -17.90 -1.15
C GLY A 91 -14.55 -19.11 -1.64
N GLU A 92 -15.01 -19.09 -2.90
CA GLU A 92 -15.68 -20.24 -3.53
C GLU A 92 -14.80 -21.48 -3.56
N LYS A 93 -13.51 -21.34 -3.91
CA LYS A 93 -12.59 -22.47 -4.03
C LYS A 93 -12.30 -23.14 -2.69
N TYR A 94 -12.11 -22.35 -1.65
CA TYR A 94 -11.75 -22.83 -0.32
C TYR A 94 -12.96 -22.94 0.62
N ASN A 95 -14.17 -22.77 0.08
CA ASN A 95 -15.44 -22.77 0.79
C ASN A 95 -15.47 -21.80 1.99
N VAL A 96 -14.86 -20.62 1.82
CA VAL A 96 -14.83 -19.52 2.80
C VAL A 96 -15.81 -18.44 2.37
N GLN A 97 -16.76 -18.12 3.25
CA GLN A 97 -17.76 -17.07 3.01
C GLN A 97 -17.25 -15.72 3.51
N PHE A 98 -17.22 -14.73 2.61
CA PHE A 98 -16.89 -13.34 2.92
C PHE A 98 -18.13 -12.47 2.73
N SER A 99 -18.43 -11.61 3.70
CA SER A 99 -19.52 -10.64 3.58
C SER A 99 -19.16 -9.53 2.58
N GLU A 100 -20.15 -8.76 2.12
CA GLU A 100 -19.90 -7.58 1.28
C GLU A 100 -19.03 -6.53 2.00
N GLU A 101 -19.18 -6.42 3.32
CA GLU A 101 -18.32 -5.56 4.14
C GLU A 101 -16.86 -6.03 4.11
N ASP A 102 -16.63 -7.35 4.19
CA ASP A 102 -15.28 -7.91 4.14
C ASP A 102 -14.62 -7.64 2.79
N LYS A 103 -15.38 -7.77 1.69
CA LYS A 103 -14.90 -7.48 0.33
C LYS A 103 -14.53 -6.01 0.17
N THR A 104 -15.33 -5.09 0.72
CA THR A 104 -15.02 -3.65 0.65
C THR A 104 -13.77 -3.31 1.48
N LYS A 105 -13.66 -3.83 2.70
CA LYS A 105 -12.46 -3.65 3.54
C LYS A 105 -11.22 -4.22 2.86
N PHE A 106 -11.30 -5.43 2.30
CA PHE A 106 -10.19 -6.07 1.57
C PHE A 106 -9.78 -5.28 0.33
N SER A 107 -10.74 -4.68 -0.40
CA SER A 107 -10.42 -3.86 -1.57
C SER A 107 -9.53 -2.65 -1.26
N LEU A 108 -9.54 -2.17 -0.01
CA LEU A 108 -8.76 -1.02 0.46
C LEU A 108 -7.40 -1.41 1.08
N MET A 109 -7.15 -2.70 1.29
CA MET A 109 -5.88 -3.19 1.85
C MET A 109 -4.73 -3.02 0.86
N THR A 110 -3.48 -3.19 1.26
CA THR A 110 -2.33 -3.22 0.34
C THR A 110 -1.91 -4.65 0.09
N ASP A 111 -1.33 -5.26 1.11
CA ASP A 111 -0.70 -6.56 1.05
C ASP A 111 -1.23 -7.45 2.18
N PHE A 112 -1.18 -8.76 1.94
CA PHE A 112 -1.52 -9.76 2.95
C PHE A 112 -0.62 -10.99 2.82
N GLY A 113 -0.29 -11.57 3.96
CA GLY A 113 0.56 -12.74 4.12
C GLY A 113 -0.09 -13.78 5.01
N VAL A 114 -1.32 -14.18 4.72
CA VAL A 114 -2.05 -15.19 5.50
C VAL A 114 -2.73 -16.21 4.59
N PRO A 115 -2.95 -17.45 5.08
CA PRO A 115 -3.85 -18.39 4.44
C PRO A 115 -5.27 -17.82 4.33
N ILE A 116 -6.01 -18.22 3.30
CA ILE A 116 -7.40 -17.76 3.05
C ILE A 116 -8.33 -18.00 4.25
N GLN A 117 -8.08 -19.06 5.02
CA GLN A 117 -8.84 -19.42 6.23
C GLN A 117 -8.68 -18.36 7.34
N ASN A 118 -7.49 -17.76 7.44
CA ASN A 118 -7.17 -16.77 8.46
C ASN A 118 -7.35 -15.33 7.93
N LEU A 119 -7.69 -15.18 6.64
CA LEU A 119 -7.81 -13.87 6.00
C LEU A 119 -8.91 -13.02 6.63
N LYS A 120 -10.02 -13.64 7.06
CA LYS A 120 -11.11 -12.93 7.74
C LYS A 120 -10.64 -12.19 8.99
N GLN A 121 -9.81 -12.84 9.81
CA GLN A 121 -9.24 -12.22 11.01
C GLN A 121 -8.42 -10.97 10.68
N ILE A 122 -7.64 -11.00 9.59
CA ILE A 122 -6.87 -9.83 9.16
C ILE A 122 -7.78 -8.73 8.63
N ILE A 123 -8.82 -9.08 7.87
CA ILE A 123 -9.79 -8.12 7.33
C ILE A 123 -10.52 -7.38 8.48
N ASP A 124 -10.85 -8.08 9.56
CA ASP A 124 -11.54 -7.51 10.73
C ASP A 124 -10.65 -6.61 11.59
N MET A 125 -9.33 -6.83 11.58
CA MET A 125 -8.37 -5.99 12.31
C MET A 125 -8.26 -4.58 11.71
N LYS A 126 -7.93 -3.59 12.57
CA LYS A 126 -7.60 -2.23 12.11
C LYS A 126 -6.22 -2.22 11.45
N ALA A 127 -6.01 -1.29 10.52
CA ALA A 127 -4.75 -1.17 9.77
C ALA A 127 -3.49 -1.14 10.65
N ALA A 128 -3.54 -0.46 11.81
CA ALA A 128 -2.41 -0.38 12.74
C ALA A 128 -2.05 -1.71 13.43
N ASP A 129 -3.04 -2.56 13.67
CA ASP A 129 -2.84 -3.83 14.36
C ASP A 129 -2.42 -4.95 13.39
N ARG A 130 -2.72 -4.80 12.09
CA ARG A 130 -2.33 -5.75 11.04
C ARG A 130 -0.82 -5.86 10.83
N VAL A 131 -0.08 -4.77 11.04
CA VAL A 131 1.38 -4.73 10.95
C VAL A 131 2.02 -5.46 12.14
N LYS A 132 1.36 -5.40 13.30
CA LYS A 132 1.80 -6.10 14.52
C LYS A 132 1.40 -7.56 14.54
N ALA A 133 0.34 -7.92 13.81
CA ALA A 133 -0.08 -9.30 13.65
C ALA A 133 1.03 -10.07 12.91
N LYS A 134 1.63 -11.07 13.56
CA LYS A 134 2.62 -11.95 12.90
C LYS A 134 1.93 -12.74 11.79
N GLN A 135 2.04 -12.24 10.56
CA GLN A 135 1.54 -12.90 9.37
C GLN A 135 2.49 -14.07 9.03
N PRO A 136 2.01 -15.32 8.93
CA PRO A 136 2.84 -16.50 8.66
C PRO A 136 3.28 -16.62 7.19
N GLY A 137 2.71 -15.80 6.30
CA GLY A 137 2.88 -15.86 4.84
C GLY A 137 1.73 -16.60 4.16
N VAL A 138 1.51 -16.31 2.87
CA VAL A 138 0.62 -17.09 2.01
C VAL A 138 1.26 -18.47 1.76
N PRO A 139 0.52 -19.58 1.94
CA PRO A 139 1.05 -20.92 1.67
C PRO A 139 1.55 -21.07 0.22
N MET A 140 2.78 -21.57 0.08
CA MET A 140 3.42 -21.89 -1.21
C MET A 140 3.84 -23.36 -1.32
N ASP A 141 3.45 -24.18 -0.36
CA ASP A 141 3.93 -25.56 -0.24
C ASP A 141 3.34 -26.46 -1.36
N SER A 142 3.96 -27.63 -1.56
CA SER A 142 3.58 -28.59 -2.60
C SER A 142 2.19 -29.18 -2.38
N LEU A 143 1.74 -29.27 -1.11
CA LEU A 143 0.43 -29.82 -0.73
C LEU A 143 -0.68 -28.77 -0.74
N ASP A 144 -0.39 -27.53 -0.34
CA ASP A 144 -1.36 -26.41 -0.40
C ASP A 144 -0.67 -25.13 -0.93
N ASN A 145 -0.78 -24.95 -2.25
CA ASN A 145 -0.21 -23.80 -2.94
C ASN A 145 -1.27 -22.74 -3.22
N GLN A 146 -1.65 -21.99 -2.18
CA GLN A 146 -2.62 -20.91 -2.28
C GLN A 146 -2.08 -19.74 -3.12
N LEU A 147 -0.77 -19.49 -3.07
CA LEU A 147 -0.13 -18.45 -3.88
C LEU A 147 -0.31 -18.67 -5.38
N LYS A 148 -0.13 -19.91 -5.86
CA LYS A 148 -0.37 -20.29 -7.27
C LYS A 148 -1.80 -19.98 -7.68
N GLU A 149 -2.76 -20.18 -6.78
CA GLU A 149 -4.16 -19.94 -7.05
C GLU A 149 -4.48 -18.45 -7.13
N TRP A 150 -3.94 -17.64 -6.22
CA TRP A 150 -4.02 -16.18 -6.31
C TRP A 150 -3.48 -15.65 -7.64
N VAL A 151 -2.31 -16.12 -8.07
CA VAL A 151 -1.70 -15.72 -9.35
C VAL A 151 -2.56 -16.16 -10.56
N LYS A 152 -3.10 -17.38 -10.54
CA LYS A 152 -4.02 -17.86 -11.59
C LYS A 152 -5.31 -17.05 -11.65
N ARG A 153 -5.94 -16.76 -10.50
CA ARG A 153 -7.17 -15.95 -10.44
C ARG A 153 -6.92 -14.55 -10.99
N LYS A 154 -5.79 -13.93 -10.62
CA LYS A 154 -5.36 -12.64 -11.20
C LYS A 154 -5.28 -12.70 -12.71
N ARG A 155 -4.59 -13.70 -13.27
CA ARG A 155 -4.47 -13.87 -14.73
C ARG A 155 -5.83 -14.04 -15.40
N PHE A 156 -6.71 -14.85 -14.81
CA PHE A 156 -8.05 -15.09 -15.33
C PHE A 156 -8.90 -13.81 -15.36
N LEU A 157 -8.85 -13.00 -14.30
CA LEU A 157 -9.59 -11.74 -14.21
C LEU A 157 -9.11 -10.71 -15.23
N ILE A 158 -7.80 -10.62 -15.47
CA ILE A 158 -7.23 -9.70 -16.46
C ILE A 158 -7.59 -10.15 -17.88
N ASN A 159 -7.45 -11.44 -18.19
CA ASN A 159 -7.81 -11.93 -19.53
C ASN A 159 -9.29 -11.69 -19.83
N LYS A 160 -10.19 -11.81 -18.85
CA LYS A 160 -11.61 -11.45 -19.06
C LYS A 160 -11.82 -9.96 -19.37
N ASN A 161 -10.98 -9.07 -18.84
CA ASN A 161 -11.05 -7.64 -19.15
C ASN A 161 -10.44 -7.28 -20.51
N THR A 162 -9.47 -8.06 -21.01
CA THR A 162 -8.87 -7.86 -22.34
C THR A 162 -9.66 -8.51 -23.48
N VAL A 163 -10.52 -9.50 -23.20
CA VAL A 163 -11.55 -9.97 -24.16
C VAL A 163 -12.78 -9.06 -24.10
N LYS A 164 -12.59 -7.75 -24.33
CA LYS A 164 -13.65 -6.92 -24.92
C LYS A 164 -13.47 -7.05 -26.42
N TRP A 165 -14.30 -7.89 -27.04
CA TRP A 165 -14.36 -8.04 -28.48
C TRP A 165 -14.43 -6.66 -29.13
N LEU A 166 -13.42 -6.35 -29.93
CA LEU A 166 -13.53 -5.36 -31.00
C LEU A 166 -14.57 -5.93 -31.97
N ASN A 167 -15.81 -5.46 -31.82
CA ASN A 167 -16.76 -5.38 -32.93
C ASN A 167 -16.85 -3.91 -33.32
#